data_AF-A0A2H9PPX6-F1
#
_entry.id   AF-A0A2H9PPX6-F1
#
_cell.length_a   1.000
_cell.length_b   1.000
_cell.length_c   1.000
_cell.angle_alpha   90.00
_cell.angle_beta   90.00
_cell.angle_gamma   90.00
#
_symmetry.space_group_name_H-M   'P 1'
#
loop_
_entity.id
_entity.type
_entity.pdbx_description
1 polymer ?
#
loop_
_entity_poly.entity_id
_entity_poly.type
_entity_poly.pdbx_seq_one_letter_code
_entity_poly.pdbx_strand_id
1 'polypeptide(L)'
;MNKKAFELSINFIVILIISIVIFGFGIKFVYDLMNQANEIKDITEKEINAQLENILCDSSERICIGTSTKEIRPNKVGVFTVGILNTGDRNQFYIDVKESDSEGIHYIGRTYWMLQNEVTIEPNEQKKVGIGVQVPGGADKGTYVLNVYICKGDSLSSCDKDSPPDVRYGTTQKLYVVVP
;
A
#
# COMPACT_ATOMS: atom_id res chain seq x y z
N MET A 1 -46.27 23.35 -46.86
CA MET A 1 -45.84 22.44 -45.77
C MET A 1 -44.35 22.63 -45.52
N ASN A 2 -43.99 23.18 -44.37
CA ASN A 2 -42.65 23.66 -44.05
C ASN A 2 -41.69 22.50 -43.71
N LYS A 3 -41.09 21.88 -44.74
CA LYS A 3 -40.08 20.81 -44.57
C LYS A 3 -38.85 21.26 -43.76
N LYS A 4 -38.49 22.55 -43.84
CA LYS A 4 -37.36 23.15 -43.11
C LYS A 4 -37.54 23.12 -41.58
N ALA A 5 -38.77 23.18 -41.08
CA ALA A 5 -39.04 23.13 -39.64
C ALA A 5 -38.91 21.71 -39.07
N PHE A 6 -39.16 20.69 -39.90
CA PHE A 6 -39.08 19.29 -39.52
C PHE A 6 -37.64 18.77 -39.52
N GLU A 7 -36.78 19.31 -40.39
CA GLU A 7 -35.36 18.95 -40.44
C GLU A 7 -34.59 19.49 -39.22
N LEU A 8 -34.93 20.70 -38.77
CA LEU A 8 -34.30 21.32 -37.60
C LEU A 8 -34.62 20.56 -36.30
N SER A 9 -35.85 20.05 -36.14
CA SER A 9 -36.25 19.29 -34.96
C SER A 9 -35.64 17.89 -34.93
N ILE A 10 -35.47 17.23 -36.08
CA ILE A 10 -34.81 15.92 -36.17
C ILE A 10 -33.35 16.02 -35.73
N ASN A 11 -32.60 16.99 -36.24
CA ASN A 11 -31.19 17.17 -35.87
C ASN A 11 -31.02 17.44 -34.37
N PHE A 12 -31.92 18.21 -33.76
CA PHE A 12 -31.92 18.45 -32.33
C PHE A 12 -32.18 17.16 -31.53
N ILE A 13 -33.18 16.36 -31.94
CA ILE A 13 -33.51 15.08 -31.27
C ILE A 13 -32.34 14.10 -31.35
N VAL A 14 -31.68 14.00 -32.50
CA VAL A 14 -30.52 13.10 -32.69
C VAL A 14 -29.37 13.48 -31.76
N ILE A 15 -29.03 14.76 -31.68
CA ILE A 15 -27.97 15.24 -30.77
C ILE A 15 -28.33 14.94 -29.32
N LEU A 16 -29.58 15.18 -28.93
CA LEU A 16 -30.06 14.91 -27.57
C LEU A 16 -29.93 13.42 -27.20
N ILE A 17 -30.29 12.52 -28.11
CA ILE A 17 -30.15 11.06 -27.90
C ILE A 17 -28.67 10.68 -27.75
N ILE A 18 -27.80 11.21 -28.63
CA ILE A 18 -26.35 10.95 -28.58
C ILE A 18 -25.77 11.47 -27.26
N SER A 19 -26.16 12.66 -26.79
CA SER A 19 -25.70 13.22 -25.52
C SER A 19 -26.08 12.33 -24.32
N ILE A 20 -27.30 11.79 -24.28
CA ILE A 20 -27.74 10.89 -23.19
C ILE A 20 -26.90 9.60 -23.20
N VAL A 21 -26.65 9.03 -24.38
CA VAL A 21 -25.85 7.80 -24.52
C VAL A 21 -24.41 8.03 -24.06
N ILE A 22 -23.77 9.12 -24.51
CA ILE A 22 -22.40 9.46 -24.10
C ILE A 22 -22.34 9.72 -22.61
N PHE A 23 -23.33 10.41 -22.04
CA PHE A 23 -23.41 10.66 -20.60
C PHE A 23 -23.54 9.36 -19.80
N GLY A 24 -24.36 8.42 -20.26
CA GLY A 24 -24.48 7.09 -19.67
C GLY A 24 -23.16 6.31 -19.65
N PHE A 25 -22.41 6.35 -20.76
CA PHE A 25 -21.07 5.76 -20.81
C PHE A 25 -20.06 6.48 -19.91
N GLY A 26 -20.14 7.81 -19.83
CA GLY A 26 -19.31 8.60 -18.92
C GLY A 26 -19.52 8.22 -17.45
N ILE A 27 -20.79 8.10 -17.02
CA ILE A 27 -21.12 7.65 -15.67
C ILE A 27 -20.57 6.24 -15.40
N LYS A 28 -20.81 5.29 -16.31
CA LYS A 28 -20.31 3.91 -16.18
C LYS A 28 -18.78 3.88 -16.05
N PHE A 29 -18.08 4.62 -16.91
CA PHE A 29 -16.62 4.69 -16.88
C PHE A 29 -16.08 5.22 -15.55
N VAL A 30 -16.71 6.27 -14.99
CA VAL A 30 -16.35 6.80 -13.67
C VAL A 30 -16.58 5.78 -12.57
N TYR A 31 -17.70 5.04 -12.60
CA TYR A 31 -17.96 3.96 -11.64
C TYR A 31 -16.93 2.83 -11.75
N ASP A 32 -16.58 2.40 -12.96
CA ASP A 32 -15.57 1.35 -13.18
C ASP A 32 -14.18 1.80 -12.66
N LEU A 33 -13.83 3.08 -12.84
CA LEU A 33 -12.58 3.66 -12.31
C LEU A 33 -12.59 3.74 -10.78
N MET A 34 -13.70 4.16 -10.17
CA MET A 34 -13.85 4.20 -8.70
C MET A 34 -13.81 2.80 -8.08
N ASN A 35 -14.42 1.81 -8.72
CA ASN A 35 -14.43 0.44 -8.21
C ASN A 35 -13.03 -0.19 -8.19
N GLN A 36 -12.20 0.06 -9.19
CA GLN A 36 -10.81 -0.40 -9.20
C GLN A 36 -9.97 0.22 -8.05
N ALA A 37 -10.24 1.49 -7.70
CA ALA A 37 -9.56 2.14 -6.58
C ALA A 37 -10.04 1.62 -5.22
N ASN A 38 -11.32 1.22 -5.11
CA ASN A 38 -11.91 0.72 -3.86
C ASN A 38 -11.52 -0.73 -3.56
N GLU A 39 -11.36 -1.60 -4.57
CA GLU A 39 -10.89 -2.99 -4.34
C GLU A 39 -9.52 -3.06 -3.67
N ILE A 40 -8.65 -2.05 -3.87
CA ILE A 40 -7.32 -1.98 -3.23
C ILE A 40 -7.45 -1.56 -1.75
N LYS A 41 -8.40 -0.69 -1.39
CA LYS A 41 -8.61 -0.27 0.01
C LYS A 41 -9.33 -1.35 0.85
N ASP A 42 -10.33 -2.02 0.29
CA ASP A 42 -11.16 -2.96 1.05
C ASP A 42 -10.48 -4.31 1.37
N ILE A 43 -9.59 -4.80 0.50
CA ILE A 43 -8.73 -5.98 0.81
C ILE A 43 -7.81 -5.65 1.99
N THR A 44 -7.37 -4.39 2.04
CA THR A 44 -6.36 -3.93 2.96
C THR A 44 -6.88 -3.87 4.39
N GLU A 45 -8.04 -3.29 4.66
CA GLU A 45 -8.54 -3.15 6.05
C GLU A 45 -8.95 -4.48 6.69
N LYS A 46 -9.61 -5.38 5.96
CA LYS A 46 -10.05 -6.67 6.52
C LYS A 46 -8.90 -7.61 6.81
N GLU A 47 -7.92 -7.68 5.91
CA GLU A 47 -6.77 -8.55 6.07
C GLU A 47 -5.78 -8.00 7.11
N ILE A 48 -5.70 -6.67 7.23
CA ILE A 48 -5.02 -5.99 8.33
C ILE A 48 -5.72 -6.32 9.64
N ASN A 49 -7.03 -6.09 9.80
CA ASN A 49 -7.74 -6.37 11.04
C ASN A 49 -7.61 -7.83 11.51
N ALA A 50 -7.67 -8.79 10.57
CA ALA A 50 -7.48 -10.21 10.89
C ALA A 50 -6.05 -10.56 11.35
N GLN A 51 -5.02 -9.89 10.84
CA GLN A 51 -3.63 -10.08 11.29
C GLN A 51 -3.26 -9.19 12.49
N LEU A 52 -3.97 -8.07 12.68
CA LEU A 52 -3.75 -7.12 13.77
C LEU A 52 -4.10 -7.72 15.13
N GLU A 53 -5.07 -8.64 15.22
CA GLU A 53 -5.53 -9.16 16.51
C GLU A 53 -4.45 -9.99 17.26
N ASN A 54 -3.43 -10.51 16.57
CA ASN A 54 -2.48 -11.47 17.15
C ASN A 54 -1.03 -10.99 17.30
N ILE A 55 -0.73 -9.74 16.96
CA ILE A 55 0.65 -9.20 17.05
C ILE A 55 0.79 -8.40 18.34
N LEU A 56 1.41 -8.99 19.35
CA LEU A 56 1.90 -8.28 20.52
C LEU A 56 3.42 -8.34 20.44
N CYS A 57 4.08 -7.19 20.45
CA CYS A 57 5.54 -7.21 20.57
C CYS A 57 5.85 -7.62 22.01
N ASP A 58 6.73 -8.60 22.20
CA ASP A 58 7.26 -8.87 23.53
C ASP A 58 7.92 -7.60 24.09
N SER A 59 7.87 -7.40 25.40
CA SER A 59 8.39 -6.17 26.03
C SER A 59 9.87 -5.90 25.78
N SER A 60 10.63 -6.90 25.33
CA SER A 60 12.03 -6.78 24.92
C SER A 60 12.24 -6.33 23.47
N GLU A 61 11.22 -6.43 22.62
CA GLU A 61 11.31 -6.12 21.20
C GLU A 61 10.66 -4.77 20.89
N ARG A 62 11.46 -3.82 20.41
CA ARG A 62 10.96 -2.51 19.96
C ARG A 62 10.15 -2.59 18.66
N ILE A 63 10.41 -3.62 17.85
CA ILE A 63 9.77 -3.85 16.56
C ILE A 63 9.51 -5.34 16.42
N CYS A 64 8.28 -5.68 16.05
CA CYS A 64 7.88 -7.06 15.76
C CYS A 64 7.13 -7.13 14.41
N ILE A 65 7.20 -8.27 13.73
CA ILE A 65 6.40 -8.54 12.52
C ILE A 65 5.45 -9.69 12.84
N GLY A 66 4.17 -9.57 12.47
CA GLY A 66 3.22 -10.67 12.69
C GLY A 66 3.45 -11.87 11.80
N THR A 67 3.66 -11.64 10.51
CA THR A 67 3.98 -12.68 9.54
C THR A 67 5.08 -12.14 8.65
N SER A 68 6.27 -12.73 8.71
CA SER A 68 7.41 -12.30 7.89
C SER A 68 7.39 -12.87 6.49
N THR A 69 6.61 -13.92 6.21
CA THR A 69 6.59 -14.61 4.89
C THR A 69 5.18 -14.71 4.35
N LYS A 70 4.98 -14.31 3.09
CA LYS A 70 3.66 -14.38 2.45
C LYS A 70 3.78 -14.80 0.98
N GLU A 71 2.93 -15.74 0.57
CA GLU A 71 2.78 -16.10 -0.83
C GLU A 71 1.87 -15.07 -1.51
N ILE A 72 2.36 -14.42 -2.56
CA ILE A 72 1.61 -13.38 -3.29
C ILE A 72 1.69 -13.70 -4.78
N ARG A 73 0.53 -13.89 -5.42
CA ARG A 73 0.44 -14.16 -6.85
C ARG A 73 0.71 -12.88 -7.67
N PRO A 74 1.17 -13.01 -8.93
CA PRO A 74 1.32 -11.85 -9.82
C PRO A 74 0.02 -11.04 -9.96
N ASN A 75 0.14 -9.72 -10.04
CA ASN A 75 -0.96 -8.73 -10.02
C ASN A 75 -1.82 -8.74 -8.75
N LYS A 76 -1.37 -9.38 -7.67
CA LYS A 76 -2.03 -9.33 -6.37
C LYS A 76 -1.21 -8.52 -5.38
N VAL A 77 -1.92 -8.10 -4.33
CA VAL A 77 -1.32 -7.40 -3.21
C VAL A 77 -1.37 -8.32 -2.00
N GLY A 78 -0.25 -8.40 -1.28
CA GLY A 78 -0.22 -8.94 0.07
C GLY A 78 0.12 -7.83 1.06
N VAL A 79 -0.52 -7.87 2.22
CA VAL A 79 -0.24 -6.95 3.31
C VAL A 79 0.56 -7.67 4.39
N PHE A 80 1.59 -6.99 4.89
CA PHE A 80 2.37 -7.35 6.07
C PHE A 80 2.05 -6.38 7.21
N THR A 81 2.16 -6.83 8.46
CA THR A 81 1.91 -5.98 9.63
C THR A 81 3.15 -5.89 10.49
N VAL A 82 3.54 -4.65 10.81
CA VAL A 82 4.69 -4.32 11.66
C VAL A 82 4.17 -3.65 12.93
N GLY A 83 4.51 -4.21 14.09
CA GLY A 83 4.29 -3.62 15.39
C GLY A 83 5.50 -2.78 15.80
N ILE A 84 5.24 -1.58 16.31
CA ILE A 84 6.25 -0.64 16.81
C ILE A 84 5.88 -0.31 18.25
N LEU A 85 6.71 -0.75 19.19
CA LEU A 85 6.58 -0.43 20.61
C LEU A 85 7.47 0.77 20.90
N ASN A 86 6.88 1.91 21.31
CA ASN A 86 7.64 3.09 21.68
C ASN A 86 8.15 2.98 23.13
N THR A 87 9.45 2.78 23.31
CA THR A 87 10.10 2.73 24.63
C THR A 87 10.87 4.02 24.95
N GLY A 88 10.66 5.10 24.20
CA GLY A 88 11.37 6.37 24.37
C GLY A 88 10.43 7.57 24.46
N ASP A 89 11.02 8.76 24.57
CA ASP A 89 10.27 10.00 24.80
C ASP A 89 9.81 10.69 23.50
N ARG A 90 10.32 10.25 22.35
CA ARG A 90 9.89 10.76 21.04
C ARG A 90 8.65 10.01 20.60
N ASN A 91 7.74 10.71 19.94
CA ASN A 91 6.49 10.13 19.45
C ASN A 91 6.45 9.97 17.93
N GLN A 92 7.27 10.65 17.14
CA GLN A 92 7.26 10.52 15.68
C GLN A 92 8.20 9.43 15.16
N PHE A 93 7.64 8.52 14.37
CA PHE A 93 8.33 7.41 13.73
C PHE A 93 8.09 7.39 12.22
N TYR A 94 9.15 7.15 11.46
CA TYR A 94 9.11 6.97 10.02
C TYR A 94 9.42 5.53 9.65
N ILE A 95 8.69 5.01 8.68
CA ILE A 95 8.81 3.65 8.19
C ILE A 95 9.23 3.74 6.72
N ASP A 96 10.30 3.02 6.37
CA ASP A 96 10.76 2.89 5.00
C ASP A 96 11.01 1.42 4.67
N VAL A 97 10.76 1.05 3.42
CA VAL A 97 10.85 -0.34 2.94
C VAL A 97 11.72 -0.34 1.70
N LYS A 98 12.84 -1.06 1.78
CA LYS A 98 13.78 -1.18 0.65
C LYS A 98 14.00 -2.64 0.31
N GLU A 99 14.16 -2.92 -0.97
CA GLU A 99 14.56 -4.26 -1.44
C GLU A 99 15.93 -4.65 -0.86
N SER A 100 16.15 -5.94 -0.68
CA SER A 100 17.43 -6.44 -0.20
C SER A 100 18.45 -6.53 -1.33
N ASP A 101 19.57 -5.85 -1.18
CA ASP A 101 20.68 -5.83 -2.16
C ASP A 101 21.57 -7.10 -2.11
N SER A 102 21.09 -8.23 -1.58
CA SER A 102 21.94 -9.43 -1.40
C SER A 102 22.00 -10.27 -2.69
N GLU A 103 23.16 -10.84 -2.97
CA GLU A 103 23.34 -11.72 -4.14
C GLU A 103 22.35 -12.90 -4.11
N GLY A 104 21.69 -13.15 -5.25
CA GLY A 104 20.71 -14.24 -5.40
C GLY A 104 19.27 -13.89 -5.02
N ILE A 105 18.96 -12.63 -4.71
CA ILE A 105 17.59 -12.17 -4.45
C ILE A 105 17.01 -11.54 -5.71
N HIS A 106 15.78 -11.92 -6.06
CA HIS A 106 15.06 -11.32 -7.18
C HIS A 106 14.59 -9.90 -6.82
N TYR A 107 14.55 -9.00 -7.82
CA TYR A 107 14.07 -7.62 -7.66
C TYR A 107 12.61 -7.53 -8.11
N ILE A 108 11.69 -7.12 -7.23
CA ILE A 108 10.24 -7.06 -7.56
C ILE A 108 9.96 -5.86 -8.47
N GLY A 109 10.85 -4.85 -8.49
CA GLY A 109 10.59 -3.58 -9.16
C GLY A 109 9.82 -2.65 -8.23
N ARG A 110 10.14 -1.35 -8.21
CA ARG A 110 9.54 -0.41 -7.23
C ARG A 110 8.01 -0.35 -7.34
N THR A 111 7.30 -1.14 -6.55
CA THR A 111 5.85 -1.01 -6.36
C THR A 111 5.44 -1.50 -4.97
N TYR A 112 5.92 -0.79 -3.94
CA TYR A 112 5.48 -0.93 -2.56
C TYR A 112 4.58 0.24 -2.22
N TRP A 113 3.51 0.00 -1.47
CA TRP A 113 2.69 1.06 -0.93
C TRP A 113 2.57 0.88 0.57
N MET A 114 2.96 1.91 1.29
CA MET A 114 2.74 1.99 2.73
C MET A 114 1.41 2.69 2.94
N LEU A 115 0.55 2.14 3.78
CA LEU A 115 -0.65 2.87 4.22
C LEU A 115 -0.27 4.13 4.97
N GLN A 116 0.78 4.01 5.75
CA GLN A 116 1.27 5.04 6.64
C GLN A 116 2.79 4.91 6.73
N ASN A 117 3.49 5.93 6.23
CA ASN A 117 4.95 6.04 6.27
C ASN A 117 5.43 6.86 7.49
N GLU A 118 4.52 7.55 8.17
CA GLU A 118 4.76 8.30 9.40
C GLU A 118 3.68 7.99 10.42
N VAL A 119 4.08 7.63 11.64
CA VAL A 119 3.17 7.30 12.73
C VAL A 119 3.61 7.99 14.02
N THR A 120 2.65 8.62 14.69
CA THR A 120 2.84 9.14 16.05
C THR A 120 2.46 8.06 17.05
N ILE A 121 3.36 7.67 17.95
CA ILE A 121 3.16 6.64 18.98
C ILE A 121 3.53 7.25 20.33
N GLU A 122 2.62 7.27 21.29
CA GLU A 122 2.92 7.84 22.60
C GLU A 122 3.96 7.00 23.37
N PRO A 123 4.71 7.58 24.33
CA PRO A 123 5.64 6.82 25.15
C PRO A 123 4.96 5.62 25.83
N ASN A 124 5.58 4.45 25.73
CA ASN A 124 5.07 3.16 26.20
C ASN A 124 3.80 2.66 25.49
N GLU A 125 3.42 3.25 24.37
CA GLU A 125 2.36 2.76 23.50
C GLU A 125 2.94 1.86 22.39
N GLN A 126 2.13 0.91 21.91
CA GLN A 126 2.41 0.14 20.71
C GLN A 126 1.42 0.52 19.61
N LYS A 127 1.92 0.80 18.40
CA LYS A 127 1.09 0.89 17.20
C LYS A 127 1.48 -0.16 16.18
N LYS A 128 0.51 -0.52 15.35
CA LYS A 128 0.66 -1.52 14.29
C LYS A 128 0.43 -0.82 12.96
N VAL A 129 1.31 -1.08 11.99
CA VAL A 129 1.27 -0.45 10.66
C VAL A 129 1.26 -1.52 9.59
N GLY A 130 0.40 -1.31 8.58
CA GLY A 130 0.30 -2.17 7.40
C GLY A 130 1.23 -1.74 6.27
N ILE A 131 2.00 -2.70 5.75
CA ILE A 131 2.87 -2.54 4.58
C ILE A 131 2.26 -3.35 3.44
N GLY A 132 1.75 -2.67 2.42
CA GLY A 132 1.20 -3.29 1.22
C GLY A 132 2.29 -3.54 0.18
N VAL A 133 2.38 -4.77 -0.30
CA VAL A 133 3.33 -5.18 -1.33
C VAL A 133 2.56 -5.70 -2.53
N GLN A 134 2.69 -5.01 -3.66
CA GLN A 134 2.12 -5.45 -4.92
C GLN A 134 3.17 -6.21 -5.74
N VAL A 135 2.82 -7.42 -6.16
CA VAL A 135 3.66 -8.19 -7.09
C VAL A 135 3.24 -7.86 -8.51
N PRO A 136 4.14 -7.35 -9.39
CA PRO A 136 3.78 -7.05 -10.76
C PRO A 136 3.46 -8.33 -11.55
N GLY A 137 2.62 -8.21 -12.58
CA GLY A 137 2.15 -9.36 -13.37
C GLY A 137 3.23 -10.17 -14.07
N GLY A 138 4.40 -9.57 -14.34
CA GLY A 138 5.56 -10.21 -14.96
C GLY A 138 6.66 -10.61 -13.99
N ALA A 139 6.39 -10.65 -12.67
CA ALA A 139 7.37 -11.08 -11.70
C ALA A 139 7.75 -12.56 -11.91
N ASP A 140 9.05 -12.84 -11.87
CA ASP A 140 9.56 -14.20 -11.89
C ASP A 140 9.12 -14.98 -10.64
N LYS A 141 9.06 -16.30 -10.77
CA LYS A 141 8.84 -17.17 -9.62
C LYS A 141 10.06 -17.13 -8.71
N GLY A 142 9.84 -16.99 -7.41
CA GLY A 142 10.94 -16.94 -6.45
C GLY A 142 10.59 -16.23 -5.16
N THR A 143 11.61 -16.05 -4.32
CA THR A 143 11.49 -15.33 -3.06
C THR A 143 12.17 -13.98 -3.18
N TYR A 144 11.39 -12.94 -2.88
CA TYR A 144 11.82 -11.55 -2.84
C TYR A 144 11.94 -11.13 -1.38
N VAL A 145 12.97 -10.37 -1.05
CA VAL A 145 13.24 -9.95 0.33
C VAL A 145 13.19 -8.43 0.43
N LEU A 146 12.37 -7.95 1.36
CA LEU A 146 12.24 -6.54 1.68
C LEU A 146 12.75 -6.28 3.09
N ASN A 147 13.53 -5.22 3.25
CA ASN A 147 14.02 -4.74 4.53
C ASN A 147 13.15 -3.56 4.98
N VAL A 148 12.59 -3.67 6.18
CA VAL A 148 11.83 -2.61 6.83
C VAL A 148 12.75 -1.89 7.82
N TYR A 149 12.85 -0.58 7.64
CA TYR A 149 13.59 0.34 8.50
C TYR A 149 12.60 1.23 9.23
N ILE A 150 12.85 1.44 10.52
CA ILE A 150 12.07 2.36 11.34
C ILE A 150 13.04 3.37 11.92
N CYS A 151 12.70 4.64 11.85
CA CYS A 151 13.53 5.73 12.35
C CYS A 151 12.70 6.66 13.24
N LYS A 152 13.35 7.33 14.20
CA LYS A 152 12.74 8.29 15.11
C LYS A 152 13.21 9.72 14.81
N GLY A 153 12.32 10.70 14.87
CA GLY A 153 12.65 12.12 14.70
C GLY A 153 11.59 12.89 13.93
N ASP A 154 11.82 14.19 13.73
CA ASP A 154 10.81 15.14 13.24
C ASP A 154 11.04 15.56 11.77
N SER A 155 12.14 15.10 11.16
CA SER A 155 12.50 15.43 9.78
C SER A 155 13.52 14.42 9.26
N LEU A 156 13.06 13.39 8.55
CA LEU A 156 13.95 12.51 7.79
C LEU A 156 13.56 12.53 6.32
N SER A 157 14.54 12.84 5.47
CA SER A 157 14.43 12.71 4.02
C SER A 157 14.49 11.24 3.57
N SER A 158 15.07 10.34 4.38
CA SER A 158 15.09 8.89 4.13
C SER A 158 15.45 8.11 5.40
N CYS A 159 14.89 6.90 5.57
CA CYS A 159 15.22 5.97 6.67
C CYS A 159 15.78 4.68 6.07
N ASP A 160 17.04 4.33 6.34
CA ASP A 160 17.67 3.20 5.66
C ASP A 160 18.85 2.58 6.41
N LYS A 161 19.56 1.66 5.72
CA LYS A 161 20.71 0.94 6.27
C LYS A 161 21.84 1.87 6.70
N ASP A 162 22.01 2.99 6.01
CA ASP A 162 23.11 3.96 6.21
C ASP A 162 22.71 5.06 7.21
N SER A 163 21.45 5.08 7.64
CA SER A 163 20.95 6.01 8.64
C SER A 163 21.67 5.83 9.99
N PRO A 164 22.05 6.92 10.67
CA PRO A 164 22.79 6.85 11.94
C PRO A 164 22.10 5.96 13.00
N PRO A 165 22.85 5.24 13.85
CA PRO A 165 22.27 4.35 14.86
C PRO A 165 21.37 5.06 15.88
N ASP A 166 21.60 6.35 16.12
CA ASP A 166 20.80 7.21 17.00
C ASP A 166 19.47 7.64 16.35
N VAL A 167 19.38 7.57 15.01
CA VAL A 167 18.16 7.84 14.23
C VAL A 167 17.35 6.56 14.04
N ARG A 168 18.03 5.43 13.83
CA ARG A 168 17.36 4.13 13.66
C ARG A 168 16.69 3.68 14.95
N TYR A 169 15.45 3.25 14.81
CA TYR A 169 14.67 2.65 15.87
C TYR A 169 14.68 1.13 15.68
N GLY A 170 15.20 0.39 16.66
CA GLY A 170 15.23 -1.07 16.63
C GLY A 170 16.06 -1.71 15.52
N THR A 171 15.89 -3.02 15.35
CA THR A 171 16.58 -3.84 14.34
C THR A 171 15.85 -3.81 13.00
N THR A 172 16.58 -3.99 11.90
CA THR A 172 15.96 -4.19 10.58
C THR A 172 15.11 -5.45 10.62
N GLN A 173 13.90 -5.34 10.09
CA GLN A 173 12.97 -6.44 9.97
C GLN A 173 12.88 -6.89 8.51
N LYS A 174 12.83 -8.20 8.27
CA LYS A 174 12.80 -8.77 6.90
C LYS A 174 11.42 -9.33 6.57
N LEU A 175 10.91 -8.96 5.41
CA LEU A 175 9.70 -9.52 4.80
C LEU A 175 10.09 -10.35 3.58
N TYR A 176 9.47 -11.52 3.46
CA TYR A 176 9.69 -12.50 2.41
C TYR A 176 8.41 -12.62 1.60
N VAL A 177 8.49 -12.26 0.32
CA VAL A 177 7.39 -12.39 -0.64
C VAL A 177 7.71 -13.56 -1.53
N VAL A 178 6.87 -14.60 -1.48
CA VAL A 178 7.02 -15.81 -2.30
C VAL A 178 6.07 -15.70 -3.49
N VAL A 179 6.61 -15.68 -4.70
CA VAL A 179 5.84 -15.67 -5.95
C VAL A 179 5.81 -17.10 -6.50
N PRO A 180 4.63 -17.74 -6.56
CA PRO A 180 4.47 -19.16 -6.91
C PRO A 180 4.52 -19.48 -8.41
#